data_AF-W1TS14-F1
#
_entry.id   AF-W1TS14-F1
#
_cell.length_a   1.000
_cell.length_b   1.000
_cell.length_c   1.000
_cell.angle_alpha   90.00
_cell.angle_beta   90.00
_cell.angle_gamma   90.00
#
_symmetry.space_group_name_H-M   'P 1'
#
loop_
_entity.id
_entity.type
_entity.pdbx_description
1 polymer ?
#
loop_
_entity_poly.entity_id
_entity_poly.type
_entity_poly.pdbx_seq_one_letter_code
_entity_poly.pdbx_strand_id
1 'polypeptide(L)' 'MYIKNLLSLHLKQQKKKGSDIMADSFHFSVNIISRGKGKSAVASAAYISGEKIKNEWDGVTHDYTRK' A
#
# COMPACT_ATOMS: atom_id res chain seq x y z
N MET A 1 -47.53 17.59 24.03
CA MET A 1 -46.41 18.51 23.70
C MET A 1 -45.03 17.88 23.98
N TYR A 2 -44.84 17.18 25.10
CA TYR A 2 -43.58 16.51 25.48
C TYR A 2 -43.11 15.40 24.52
N ILE A 3 -44.03 14.53 24.07
CA ILE A 3 -43.69 13.34 23.27
C ILE A 3 -43.12 13.71 21.89
N LYS A 4 -43.60 14.80 21.30
CA LYS A 4 -43.10 15.29 20.00
C LYS A 4 -41.65 15.76 20.08
N ASN A 5 -41.21 16.31 21.22
CA ASN A 5 -39.83 16.76 21.41
C ASN A 5 -38.87 15.58 21.60
N LEU A 6 -39.30 14.58 22.37
CA LEU A 6 -38.53 13.34 22.61
C LEU A 6 -38.32 12.53 21.32
N LEU A 7 -39.35 12.45 20.47
CA LEU A 7 -39.24 11.82 19.14
C LEU A 7 -38.30 12.61 18.21
N SER A 8 -38.33 13.96 18.28
CA SER A 8 -37.46 14.80 17.45
C SER A 8 -35.98 14.69 17.85
N LEU A 9 -35.70 14.46 19.13
CA LEU A 9 -34.34 14.25 19.64
C LEU A 9 -33.76 12.91 19.18
N HIS A 10 -34.59 11.88 19.09
CA HIS A 10 -34.21 10.56 18.58
C HIS A 10 -34.00 10.56 17.05
N LEU A 11 -34.80 11.32 16.31
CA LEU A 11 -34.67 11.47 14.85
C LEU A 11 -33.47 12.32 14.41
N LYS A 12 -32.97 13.23 15.26
CA LYS A 12 -31.78 14.05 14.97
C LYS A 12 -30.46 13.27 15.04
N GLN A 13 -30.41 12.14 15.74
CA GLN A 13 -29.18 11.35 15.89
C GLN A 13 -28.85 10.50 14.64
N GLN A 14 -29.79 10.32 13.72
CA GLN A 14 -29.63 9.44 12.56
C GLN A 14 -29.09 10.15 11.29
N LYS A 15 -28.67 11.42 11.39
CA LYS A 15 -28.27 12.24 10.21
C LYS A 15 -26.86 12.80 10.31
N LYS A 16 -25.89 11.95 10.64
CA LYS A 16 -24.48 12.13 10.27
C LYS A 16 -23.93 10.81 9.76
N LYS A 17 -24.28 10.46 8.51
CA LYS A 17 -23.40 9.60 7.72
C LYS A 17 -22.27 10.50 7.25
N GLY A 18 -21.16 10.49 7.99
CA GLY A 18 -19.90 10.96 7.46
C GLY A 18 -19.67 10.22 6.16
N SER A 19 -19.39 10.96 5.10
CA SER A 19 -18.91 10.39 3.85
C SER A 19 -17.51 9.85 4.12
N ASP A 20 -17.43 8.58 4.54
CA ASP A 20 -16.18 7.84 4.50
C ASP A 20 -15.77 7.82 3.02
N ILE A 21 -14.77 8.63 2.68
CA ILE A 21 -14.18 8.67 1.35
C ILE A 21 -13.50 7.32 1.10
N MET A 22 -14.28 6.36 0.61
CA MET A 22 -13.75 5.07 0.17
C MET A 22 -12.79 5.35 -0.98
N ALA A 23 -11.54 4.90 -0.85
CA ALA A 23 -10.59 4.94 -1.94
C ALA A 23 -11.22 4.26 -3.17
N ASP A 24 -11.33 5.00 -4.26
CA ASP A 24 -11.94 4.55 -5.52
C ASP A 24 -11.21 3.33 -6.11
N SER A 25 -9.92 3.17 -5.79
CA SER A 25 -9.14 1.98 -6.16
C SER A 25 -7.97 1.71 -5.22
N PHE A 26 -7.73 0.43 -4.95
CA PHE A 26 -6.53 -0.10 -4.29
C PHE A 26 -5.94 -1.20 -5.17
N HIS A 27 -4.67 -1.06 -5.55
CA HIS A 27 -3.96 -2.06 -6.35
C HIS A 27 -2.76 -2.59 -5.58
N PHE A 28 -2.74 -3.90 -5.33
CA PHE A 28 -1.65 -4.60 -4.65
C PHE A 28 -1.27 -5.84 -5.43
N SER A 29 0.01 -6.00 -5.72
CA SER A 29 0.56 -7.13 -6.47
C SER A 29 1.70 -7.79 -5.71
N VAL A 30 1.67 -9.12 -5.55
CA VAL A 30 2.75 -9.91 -4.98
C VAL A 30 3.35 -10.80 -6.06
N ASN A 31 4.64 -10.64 -6.29
CA ASN A 31 5.38 -11.46 -7.25
C ASN A 31 6.55 -12.16 -6.54
N ILE A 32 6.65 -13.47 -6.73
CA ILE A 32 7.76 -14.27 -6.20
C ILE A 32 8.99 -14.08 -7.09
N ILE A 33 10.11 -13.77 -6.46
CA ILE A 33 11.42 -13.65 -7.10
C ILE A 33 12.15 -14.98 -6.93
N SER A 34 12.61 -15.58 -8.03
CA SER A 34 13.33 -16.85 -8.03
C SER A 34 14.49 -16.85 -9.02
N ARG A 35 15.64 -17.38 -8.58
CA ARG A 35 16.85 -17.50 -9.42
C ARG A 35 16.67 -18.46 -10.59
N GLY A 36 15.84 -19.50 -10.45
CA GLY A 36 15.54 -20.43 -11.55
C GLY A 36 14.87 -19.76 -12.76
N LYS A 37 14.33 -18.53 -12.57
CA LYS A 37 13.75 -17.70 -13.64
C LYS A 37 14.70 -16.57 -14.08
N GLY A 38 15.98 -16.63 -13.72
CA GLY A 38 16.98 -15.59 -14.04
C GLY A 38 16.81 -14.28 -13.27
N LYS A 39 16.05 -14.27 -12.17
CA LYS A 39 15.83 -13.07 -11.34
C LYS A 39 16.72 -13.08 -10.10
N SER A 40 17.13 -11.90 -9.65
CA SER A 40 17.93 -11.72 -8.44
C SER A 40 17.19 -10.89 -7.39
N ALA A 41 17.15 -11.41 -6.15
CA ALA A 41 16.63 -10.69 -5.01
C ALA A 41 17.48 -9.45 -4.70
N VAL A 42 18.81 -9.57 -4.80
CA VAL A 42 19.75 -8.45 -4.57
C VAL A 42 19.58 -7.36 -5.62
N ALA A 43 19.43 -7.73 -6.90
CA ALA A 43 19.15 -6.76 -7.96
C ALA A 43 17.83 -6.01 -7.72
N SER A 44 16.81 -6.73 -7.26
CA SER A 44 15.50 -6.13 -6.97
C SER A 44 15.56 -5.21 -5.75
N ALA A 45 16.29 -5.59 -4.70
CA ALA A 45 16.52 -4.74 -3.53
C ALA A 45 17.26 -3.46 -3.91
N ALA A 46 18.36 -3.57 -4.67
CA ALA A 46 19.12 -2.42 -5.15
C ALA A 46 18.25 -1.47 -6.01
N TYR A 47 17.40 -2.04 -6.86
CA TYR A 47 16.47 -1.26 -7.69
C TYR A 47 15.41 -0.55 -6.85
N ILE A 48 14.88 -1.18 -5.81
CA ILE A 48 13.85 -0.59 -4.93
C ILE A 48 14.46 0.51 -4.05
N SER A 49 15.64 0.28 -3.47
CA SER A 49 16.31 1.28 -2.63
C SER A 49 17.00 2.38 -3.44
N GLY A 50 17.23 2.17 -4.74
CA GLY A 50 17.99 3.11 -5.57
C GLY A 50 19.47 3.16 -5.18
N GLU A 51 20.01 2.04 -4.71
CA GLU A 51 21.37 1.95 -4.19
C GLU A 51 22.27 1.13 -5.10
N LYS A 52 23.55 1.14 -4.75
CA LYS A 52 24.56 0.25 -5.31
C LYS A 52 24.82 -0.91 -4.35
N ILE A 53 24.34 -2.09 -4.71
CA ILE A 53 24.49 -3.29 -3.89
C ILE A 53 25.23 -4.37 -4.67
N LYS A 54 26.26 -4.94 -4.05
CA LYS A 54 26.98 -6.10 -4.60
C LYS A 54 26.31 -7.40 -4.18
N ASN A 55 26.06 -8.25 -5.16
CA ASN A 55 25.69 -9.63 -4.92
C ASN A 55 26.97 -10.46 -4.73
N GLU A 56 27.18 -10.99 -3.54
CA GLU A 56 28.38 -11.76 -3.21
C GLU A 56 28.40 -13.14 -3.87
N TRP A 57 27.24 -13.71 -4.17
CA TRP A 57 27.13 -15.04 -4.75
C TRP A 57 27.57 -15.07 -6.21
N ASP A 58 27.17 -14.04 -6.97
CA ASP A 58 27.51 -13.89 -8.39
C ASP A 58 28.69 -12.94 -8.62
N GLY A 59 29.13 -12.22 -7.58
CA GLY A 59 30.13 -11.15 -7.66
C GLY A 59 29.65 -9.86 -8.36
N VAL A 60 28.45 -9.87 -8.95
CA VAL A 60 27.90 -8.76 -9.74
C VAL A 60 27.44 -7.63 -8.84
N THR A 61 27.79 -6.38 -9.20
CA THR A 61 27.29 -5.19 -8.52
C THR A 61 26.13 -4.58 -9.31
N HIS A 62 24.99 -4.43 -8.65
CA HIS A 62 23.81 -3.79 -9.19
C HIS A 62 23.79 -2.33 -8.72
N ASP A 63 23.99 -1.40 -9.64
CA ASP A 63 24.06 0.05 -9.37
C ASP A 63 22.82 0.74 -9.95
N TYR A 64 21.86 1.09 -9.08
CA TYR A 64 20.62 1.77 -9.47
C TYR A 64 20.50 3.17 -8.85
N THR A 65 21.64 3.81 -8.58
CA THR A 65 21.72 5.16 -7.99
C THR A 65 21.18 6.28 -8.87
N ARG A 66 20.99 6.03 -10.16
CA ARG A 66 20.45 6.98 -11.15
C ARG A 66 19.11 6.54 -11.73
N LYS A 67 18.39 5.70 -10.99
CA LYS A 67 17.07 5.25 -11.35
C LYS A 67 16.05 6.40 -11.30
#